data_AF-A0A1G1K1C2-F1
#
_entry.id   AF-A0A1G1K1C2-F1
#
_cell.length_a   1.000
_cell.length_b   1.000
_cell.length_c   1.000
_cell.angle_alpha   90.00
_cell.angle_beta   90.00
_cell.angle_gamma   90.00
#
_symmetry.space_group_name_H-M   'P 1'
#
loop_
_entity.id
_entity.type
_entity.pdbx_description
1 polymer ?
#
loop_
_entity_poly.entity_id
_entity_poly.type
_entity_poly.pdbx_seq_one_letter_code
_entity_poly.pdbx_strand_id
1 'polypeptide(L)'
;MLTIGKKLNCTKNTDQIRTQAWCGRLILLSALLCLPFSSFLQALNIPEELAQTSKHTHGPNGKTVFLIQEAHVQYEVQKKISDLLRFLIDKESLKLILVEGGWGRVSLSYLRNYGTPEARLKIAERYLKEGKISGEEFLDLTSKANFNLWGVENADLYANNMKAYLNIESEQAHMVQALNQLEHALKLLAVKMLPEDLLEFEAKRQSFQEGETSLIDYLKFLKSKASGINLEPFSSLTPVFELIEGTAGFDLDKIEIEKKNLTNAISKKFTRYDLSGIQLEETNKEFRAELQGIDSLLAFHEKYRKQLKALPVENLAKYAVVLKQVSEIDPEQIFQNIDLLETEIATTFSLTADQAELNHILNASKTIQKLFALELGPEEFQNIKKGALQFEPKGWRTFLETQISKCSIEASLPDLNKIEPWISLAQNFYTSAIKREEALIQNTIQKIEAEHETQAALIVGGFHREQITRALSEKGFSVIVLSPKFEVLDSKADHDRYLKILKYKWNGESAAPANFQSQITS
;
A
#
# COMPACT_ATOMS: atom_id res chain seq x y z
N MET A 1 59.68 -3.91 -0.39
CA MET A 1 59.06 -3.23 0.77
C MET A 1 58.32 -2.02 0.22
N LEU A 2 57.00 -1.88 0.20
CA LEU A 2 55.89 -2.58 0.84
C LEU A 2 54.67 -2.38 -0.08
N THR A 3 53.99 -3.47 -0.42
CA THR A 3 52.77 -3.52 -1.26
C THR A 3 51.57 -3.51 -0.33
N ILE A 4 50.60 -2.59 -0.49
CA ILE A 4 49.25 -2.66 0.11
C ILE A 4 48.32 -1.94 -0.90
N GLY A 5 47.36 -2.54 -1.60
CA GLY A 5 46.71 -3.83 -1.40
C GLY A 5 45.44 -3.71 -0.53
N LYS A 6 44.52 -2.78 -0.83
CA LYS A 6 43.17 -2.81 -0.26
C LYS A 6 42.20 -3.45 -1.26
N LYS A 7 41.97 -4.74 -1.07
CA LYS A 7 40.79 -5.47 -1.57
C LYS A 7 39.54 -4.82 -0.97
N LEU A 8 38.67 -4.29 -1.82
CA LEU A 8 37.27 -4.06 -1.49
C LEU A 8 36.59 -5.44 -1.47
N ASN A 9 36.34 -5.98 -0.28
CA ASN A 9 35.46 -7.13 -0.09
C ASN A 9 34.02 -6.70 -0.37
N CYS A 10 33.58 -6.82 -1.61
CA CYS A 10 32.16 -6.83 -1.99
C CYS A 10 31.57 -8.21 -1.68
N THR A 11 31.21 -8.46 -0.43
CA THR A 11 30.28 -9.53 -0.04
C THR A 11 29.42 -9.03 1.12
N LYS A 12 28.45 -8.17 0.81
CA LYS A 12 27.32 -7.90 1.70
C LYS A 12 26.02 -7.79 0.90
N ASN A 13 25.13 -8.74 1.17
CA ASN A 13 23.66 -8.66 1.12
C ASN A 13 23.01 -7.97 -0.09
N THR A 14 22.88 -8.71 -1.18
CA THR A 14 21.92 -8.41 -2.27
C THR A 14 20.52 -8.99 -2.03
N ASP A 15 20.33 -9.81 -0.99
CA ASP A 15 19.03 -10.46 -0.67
C ASP A 15 18.18 -9.72 0.39
N GLN A 16 18.67 -8.58 0.91
CA GLN A 16 17.97 -7.77 1.92
C GLN A 16 17.11 -6.64 1.34
N ILE A 17 17.33 -6.24 0.08
CA ILE A 17 16.75 -5.00 -0.49
C ILE A 17 15.44 -5.28 -1.28
N ARG A 18 15.14 -6.53 -1.62
CA ARG A 18 14.11 -6.91 -2.61
C ARG A 18 12.66 -7.00 -2.11
N THR A 19 12.31 -6.63 -0.87
CA THR A 19 10.93 -6.84 -0.33
C THR A 19 10.27 -5.60 0.27
N GLN A 20 10.87 -4.41 0.15
CA GLN A 20 10.32 -3.17 0.73
C GLN A 20 9.30 -2.45 -0.17
N ALA A 21 9.19 -2.83 -1.45
CA ALA A 21 8.49 -2.04 -2.49
C ALA A 21 6.95 -1.97 -2.33
N TRP A 22 6.31 -2.93 -1.66
CA TRP A 22 4.84 -2.96 -1.55
C TRP A 22 4.27 -2.27 -0.30
N CYS A 23 5.04 -2.14 0.78
CA CYS A 23 4.64 -1.37 1.96
C CYS A 23 5.15 0.09 1.94
N GLY A 24 6.26 0.36 1.25
CA GLY A 24 6.90 1.68 1.23
C GLY A 24 6.05 2.80 0.61
N ARG A 25 5.21 2.48 -0.39
CA ARG A 25 4.32 3.46 -1.05
C ARG A 25 3.24 4.04 -0.13
N LEU A 26 2.85 3.32 0.94
CA LEU A 26 1.83 3.76 1.91
C LEU A 26 2.44 4.35 3.20
N ILE A 27 3.66 3.94 3.59
CA ILE A 27 4.28 4.38 4.84
C ILE A 27 4.88 5.79 4.74
N LEU A 28 5.36 6.21 3.56
CA LEU A 28 5.93 7.56 3.38
C LEU A 28 4.91 8.70 3.46
N LEU A 29 3.61 8.39 3.36
CA LEU A 29 2.50 9.35 3.44
C LEU A 29 1.75 9.34 4.77
N SER A 30 1.94 8.34 5.64
CA SER A 30 1.29 8.32 6.95
C SER A 30 1.74 9.50 7.84
N ALA A 31 2.91 10.09 7.55
CA ALA A 31 3.39 11.30 8.20
C ALA A 31 2.90 12.62 7.54
N LEU A 32 2.39 12.58 6.30
CA LEU A 32 2.14 13.78 5.49
C LEU A 32 0.68 14.00 5.07
N LEU A 33 -0.16 12.96 4.95
CA LEU A 33 -1.57 13.11 4.59
C LEU A 33 -2.44 12.10 5.32
N CYS A 34 -2.61 12.31 6.62
CA CYS A 34 -3.76 11.78 7.32
C CYS A 34 -4.97 12.65 6.92
N LEU A 35 -6.12 12.09 6.51
CA LEU A 35 -7.48 12.72 6.52
C LEU A 35 -8.60 11.78 6.98
N PRO A 36 -9.69 12.25 7.64
CA PRO A 36 -11.00 11.63 7.61
C PRO A 36 -11.94 12.59 6.86
N PHE A 37 -12.29 12.29 5.61
CA PHE A 37 -13.19 13.14 4.81
C PHE A 37 -14.68 12.79 4.99
N SER A 38 -15.52 13.83 4.99
CA SER A 38 -17.00 13.85 4.90
C SER A 38 -17.83 13.64 6.16
N SER A 39 -18.89 14.46 6.28
CA SER A 39 -19.87 14.65 7.36
C SER A 39 -20.67 13.43 7.79
N PHE A 40 -20.46 12.26 7.18
CA PHE A 40 -20.98 10.98 7.67
C PHE A 40 -20.09 10.38 8.77
N LEU A 41 -18.77 10.69 8.77
CA LEU A 41 -17.81 10.22 9.78
C LEU A 41 -18.01 10.85 11.17
N GLN A 42 -18.79 11.93 11.30
CA GLN A 42 -19.20 12.42 12.62
C GLN A 42 -20.06 11.39 13.39
N ALA A 43 -20.64 10.39 12.71
CA ALA A 43 -21.40 9.32 13.34
C ALA A 43 -20.57 8.08 13.68
N LEU A 44 -19.52 7.78 12.93
CA LEU A 44 -18.71 6.54 13.05
C LEU A 44 -17.28 6.90 13.49
N ASN A 45 -17.13 7.26 14.77
CA ASN A 45 -15.86 7.71 15.35
C ASN A 45 -14.94 6.50 15.60
N ILE A 46 -14.38 5.91 14.54
CA ILE A 46 -13.42 4.80 14.64
C ILE A 46 -12.15 5.32 15.31
N PRO A 47 -11.72 4.74 16.44
CA PRO A 47 -10.50 5.16 17.11
C PRO A 47 -9.29 5.05 16.19
N GLU A 48 -8.53 6.14 16.03
CA GLU A 48 -7.35 6.18 15.16
C GLU A 48 -6.26 5.20 15.58
N GLU A 49 -6.29 4.69 16.82
CA GLU A 49 -5.41 3.63 17.32
C GLU A 49 -5.69 2.25 16.71
N LEU A 50 -6.96 1.99 16.32
CA LEU A 50 -7.41 0.72 15.77
C LEU A 50 -7.19 0.63 14.26
N ALA A 51 -7.65 1.64 13.52
CA ALA A 51 -7.53 1.66 12.07
C ALA A 51 -7.52 3.09 11.52
N GLN A 52 -6.88 3.23 10.36
CA GLN A 52 -6.99 4.40 9.51
C GLN A 52 -8.07 4.15 8.46
N THR A 53 -9.02 5.09 8.34
CA THR A 53 -9.95 5.12 7.21
C THR A 53 -9.22 5.69 5.99
N SER A 54 -9.06 4.88 4.94
CA SER A 54 -8.33 5.29 3.72
C SER A 54 -9.25 5.73 2.58
N LYS A 55 -10.50 5.24 2.53
CA LYS A 55 -11.47 5.58 1.48
C LYS A 55 -12.89 5.43 2.00
N HIS A 56 -13.79 6.32 1.56
CA HIS A 56 -15.22 6.22 1.83
C HIS A 56 -16.01 6.55 0.56
N THR A 57 -16.89 5.64 0.17
CA THR A 57 -17.86 5.86 -0.90
C THR A 57 -19.26 5.80 -0.31
N HIS A 58 -20.12 6.74 -0.69
CA HIS A 58 -21.52 6.72 -0.30
C HIS A 58 -22.36 6.07 -1.40
N GLY A 59 -23.16 5.09 -1.01
CA GLY A 59 -24.02 4.34 -1.92
C GLY A 59 -25.51 4.49 -1.58
N PRO A 60 -26.39 4.56 -2.59
CA PRO A 60 -27.82 4.82 -2.40
C PRO A 60 -28.63 3.64 -1.87
N ASN A 61 -28.07 2.42 -1.79
CA ASN A 61 -28.84 1.22 -1.44
C ASN A 61 -29.08 1.03 0.07
N GLY A 62 -28.57 1.95 0.90
CA GLY A 62 -28.72 1.93 2.36
C GLY A 62 -27.93 0.83 3.08
N LYS A 63 -27.04 0.11 2.39
CA LYS A 63 -26.16 -0.91 2.96
C LYS A 63 -24.73 -0.41 3.02
N THR A 64 -24.01 -0.82 4.07
CA THR A 64 -22.60 -0.44 4.30
C THR A 64 -21.70 -1.66 4.39
N VAL A 65 -20.56 -1.62 3.70
CA VAL A 65 -19.49 -2.62 3.82
C VAL A 65 -18.26 -1.97 4.43
N PHE A 66 -17.84 -2.47 5.60
CA PHE A 66 -16.56 -2.15 6.20
C PHE A 66 -15.49 -3.06 5.58
N LEU A 67 -14.71 -2.53 4.64
CA LEU A 67 -13.66 -3.28 3.96
C LEU A 67 -12.37 -3.20 4.78
N ILE A 68 -12.06 -4.25 5.52
CA ILE A 68 -10.89 -4.32 6.42
C ILE A 68 -9.73 -4.93 5.64
N GLN A 69 -8.65 -4.17 5.50
CA GLN A 69 -7.44 -4.63 4.82
C GLN A 69 -6.61 -5.51 5.76
N GLU A 70 -6.34 -6.73 5.33
CA GLU A 70 -5.55 -7.70 6.08
C GLU A 70 -4.08 -7.68 5.62
N ALA A 71 -3.14 -7.61 6.57
CA ALA A 71 -1.73 -7.91 6.37
C ALA A 71 -1.37 -9.26 7.02
N HIS A 72 -1.96 -10.34 6.47
CA HIS A 72 -1.83 -11.76 6.85
C HIS A 72 -1.25 -12.08 8.24
N VAL A 73 -0.33 -13.05 8.36
CA VAL A 73 0.09 -13.72 9.61
C VAL A 73 0.76 -12.83 10.68
N GLN A 74 0.73 -11.51 10.53
CA GLN A 74 1.28 -10.56 11.49
C GLN A 74 0.41 -10.48 12.73
N TYR A 75 0.95 -10.94 13.85
CA TYR A 75 0.25 -11.02 15.13
C TYR A 75 -0.37 -9.68 15.56
N GLU A 76 0.39 -8.58 15.53
CA GLU A 76 -0.10 -7.26 15.96
C GLU A 76 -1.24 -6.74 15.07
N VAL A 77 -1.16 -6.98 13.75
CA VAL A 77 -2.22 -6.62 12.81
C VAL A 77 -3.49 -7.43 13.11
N GLN A 78 -3.35 -8.73 13.29
CA GLN A 78 -4.49 -9.61 13.56
C GLN A 78 -5.16 -9.29 14.90
N LYS A 79 -4.39 -8.89 15.92
CA LYS A 79 -4.94 -8.35 17.17
C LYS A 79 -5.77 -7.09 16.92
N LYS A 80 -5.26 -6.14 16.13
CA LYS A 80 -5.99 -4.91 15.80
C LYS A 80 -7.25 -5.17 14.97
N ILE A 81 -7.21 -6.12 14.03
CA ILE A 81 -8.41 -6.57 13.32
C ILE A 81 -9.43 -7.10 14.32
N SER A 82 -9.01 -7.92 15.29
CA SER A 82 -9.86 -8.42 16.35
C SER A 82 -10.53 -7.30 17.16
N ASP A 83 -9.75 -6.31 17.59
CA ASP A 83 -10.23 -5.17 18.38
C ASP A 83 -11.15 -4.24 17.56
N LEU A 84 -10.83 -4.02 16.28
CA LEU A 84 -11.67 -3.26 15.35
C LEU A 84 -13.01 -3.94 15.12
N LEU A 85 -13.02 -5.25 14.86
CA LEU A 85 -14.26 -6.02 14.71
C LEU A 85 -15.08 -5.98 15.99
N ARG A 86 -14.43 -6.08 17.16
CA ARG A 86 -15.11 -5.93 18.45
C ARG A 86 -15.78 -4.56 18.58
N PHE A 87 -15.08 -3.49 18.20
CA PHE A 87 -15.63 -2.14 18.17
C PHE A 87 -16.86 -2.06 17.25
N LEU A 88 -16.78 -2.57 16.02
CA LEU A 88 -17.89 -2.55 15.06
C LEU A 88 -19.09 -3.36 15.56
N ILE A 89 -18.86 -4.51 16.20
CA ILE A 89 -19.95 -5.30 16.82
C ILE A 89 -20.62 -4.51 17.94
N ASP A 90 -19.84 -3.89 18.83
CA ASP A 90 -20.37 -3.24 20.03
C ASP A 90 -21.00 -1.87 19.76
N LYS A 91 -20.50 -1.14 18.75
CA LYS A 91 -20.93 0.24 18.45
C LYS A 91 -21.86 0.32 17.25
N GLU A 92 -21.60 -0.47 16.22
CA GLU A 92 -22.39 -0.48 14.99
C GLU A 92 -23.39 -1.64 14.95
N SER A 93 -23.43 -2.50 15.97
CA SER A 93 -24.28 -3.72 15.96
C SER A 93 -23.98 -4.64 14.77
N LEU A 94 -22.71 -4.68 14.33
CA LEU A 94 -22.26 -5.54 13.24
C LEU A 94 -22.55 -7.02 13.55
N LYS A 95 -23.20 -7.73 12.63
CA LYS A 95 -23.56 -9.15 12.79
C LYS A 95 -22.95 -10.07 11.75
N LEU A 96 -22.49 -9.54 10.62
CA LEU A 96 -21.93 -10.32 9.52
C LEU A 96 -20.49 -9.93 9.27
N ILE A 97 -19.60 -10.92 9.38
CA ILE A 97 -18.18 -10.82 9.07
C ILE A 97 -17.89 -11.82 7.97
N LEU A 98 -17.36 -11.30 6.86
CA LEU A 98 -17.03 -12.01 5.64
C LEU A 98 -15.52 -12.09 5.50
N VAL A 99 -14.99 -13.23 5.06
CA VAL A 99 -13.55 -13.46 4.96
C VAL A 99 -13.10 -14.01 3.62
N GLU A 100 -12.02 -13.45 3.09
CA GLU A 100 -11.23 -14.06 2.02
C GLU A 100 -10.55 -15.35 2.49
N GLY A 101 -10.32 -16.31 1.59
CA GLY A 101 -9.56 -17.53 1.86
C GLY A 101 -10.32 -18.62 2.62
N GLY A 102 -11.50 -18.31 3.17
CA GLY A 102 -12.45 -19.28 3.70
C GLY A 102 -13.68 -19.46 2.80
N TRP A 103 -14.35 -20.61 2.88
CA TRP A 103 -15.62 -20.86 2.19
C TRP A 103 -16.66 -21.45 3.16
N GLY A 104 -17.88 -20.91 3.12
CA GLY A 104 -18.95 -21.38 3.99
C GLY A 104 -18.78 -20.89 5.44
N ARG A 105 -19.27 -21.67 6.42
CA ARG A 105 -19.14 -21.29 7.83
C ARG A 105 -17.73 -21.60 8.35
N VAL A 106 -17.00 -20.57 8.75
CA VAL A 106 -15.62 -20.68 9.27
C VAL A 106 -15.50 -20.31 10.76
N SER A 107 -16.64 -20.25 11.45
CA SER A 107 -16.74 -19.94 12.88
C SER A 107 -16.08 -21.01 13.77
N LEU A 108 -15.31 -20.55 14.76
CA LEU A 108 -14.74 -21.32 15.87
C LEU A 108 -15.64 -21.32 17.12
N SER A 109 -16.83 -20.70 17.07
CA SER A 109 -17.72 -20.55 18.23
C SER A 109 -18.13 -21.87 18.89
N TYR A 110 -18.12 -22.98 18.15
CA TYR A 110 -18.41 -24.31 18.69
C TYR A 110 -17.37 -24.77 19.73
N LEU A 111 -16.13 -24.27 19.63
CA LEU A 111 -15.05 -24.57 20.57
C LEU A 111 -15.24 -23.88 21.93
N ARG A 112 -16.12 -22.88 22.02
CA ARG A 112 -16.37 -22.11 23.26
C ARG A 112 -16.86 -22.98 24.42
N ASN A 113 -17.52 -24.10 24.12
CA ASN A 113 -18.10 -25.01 25.11
C ASN A 113 -17.07 -25.98 25.73
N TYR A 114 -15.84 -26.03 25.22
CA TYR A 114 -14.84 -27.03 25.63
C TYR A 114 -13.78 -26.49 26.60
N GLY A 115 -13.84 -25.21 27.00
CA GLY A 115 -12.91 -24.68 28.00
C GLY A 115 -13.30 -23.30 28.53
N THR A 116 -12.67 -22.92 29.64
CA THR A 116 -12.91 -21.62 30.29
C THR A 116 -12.47 -20.47 29.37
N PRO A 117 -12.99 -19.24 29.56
CA PRO A 117 -12.52 -18.06 28.83
C PRO A 117 -10.98 -17.91 28.84
N GLU A 118 -10.35 -18.19 29.97
CA GLU A 118 -8.89 -18.07 30.16
C GLU A 118 -8.13 -19.13 29.36
N ALA A 119 -8.61 -20.38 29.37
CA ALA A 119 -8.01 -21.47 28.59
C ALA A 119 -8.10 -21.17 27.08
N ARG A 120 -9.28 -20.73 26.62
CA ARG A 120 -9.51 -20.34 25.22
C ARG A 120 -8.61 -19.19 24.80
N LEU A 121 -8.51 -18.14 25.62
CA LEU A 121 -7.64 -17.00 25.35
C LEU A 121 -6.17 -17.44 25.23
N LYS A 122 -5.68 -18.25 26.16
CA LYS A 122 -4.29 -18.75 26.13
C LYS A 122 -3.97 -19.53 24.85
N ILE A 123 -4.87 -20.40 24.41
CA ILE A 123 -4.68 -21.19 23.18
C ILE A 123 -4.81 -20.32 21.94
N ALA A 124 -5.82 -19.43 21.90
CA ALA A 124 -6.03 -18.50 20.81
C ALA A 124 -4.82 -17.58 20.61
N GLU A 125 -4.26 -17.03 21.69
CA GLU A 125 -3.06 -16.19 21.68
C GLU A 125 -1.87 -16.93 21.07
N ARG A 126 -1.63 -18.18 21.47
CA ARG A 126 -0.58 -19.00 20.87
C ARG A 126 -0.81 -19.21 19.38
N TYR A 127 -2.02 -19.56 18.97
CA TYR A 127 -2.30 -19.86 17.56
C TYR A 127 -2.35 -18.64 16.66
N LEU A 128 -2.77 -17.49 17.18
CA LEU A 128 -2.64 -16.21 16.51
C LEU A 128 -1.15 -15.88 16.30
N LYS A 129 -0.34 -16.05 17.35
CA LYS A 129 1.13 -15.92 17.28
C LYS A 129 1.81 -16.96 16.42
N GLU A 130 1.16 -18.07 16.08
CA GLU A 130 1.63 -19.09 15.13
C GLU A 130 1.12 -18.82 13.70
N GLY A 131 0.10 -17.96 13.51
CA GLY A 131 -0.57 -17.71 12.23
C GLY A 131 -1.57 -18.78 11.84
N LYS A 132 -1.96 -19.65 12.78
CA LYS A 132 -2.92 -20.75 12.54
C LYS A 132 -4.36 -20.28 12.55
N ILE A 133 -4.65 -19.20 13.29
CA ILE A 133 -5.93 -18.51 13.28
C ILE A 133 -5.71 -17.02 12.99
N SER A 134 -6.72 -16.37 12.42
CA SER A 134 -6.76 -14.94 12.13
C SER A 134 -7.52 -14.16 13.22
N GLY A 135 -7.54 -12.83 13.13
CA GLY A 135 -8.07 -11.92 14.16
C GLY A 135 -9.57 -12.08 14.41
N GLU A 136 -10.33 -12.36 13.37
CA GLU A 136 -11.76 -12.65 13.41
C GLU A 136 -12.06 -14.02 14.04
N GLU A 137 -11.24 -15.03 13.76
CA GLU A 137 -11.31 -16.35 14.41
C GLU A 137 -10.90 -16.26 15.88
N PHE A 138 -9.89 -15.45 16.20
CA PHE A 138 -9.50 -15.13 17.57
C PHE A 138 -10.65 -14.46 18.33
N LEU A 139 -11.32 -13.47 17.72
CA LEU A 139 -12.48 -12.81 18.32
C LEU A 139 -13.63 -13.80 18.53
N ASP A 140 -13.89 -14.64 17.53
CA ASP A 140 -14.94 -15.64 17.57
C ASP A 140 -14.66 -16.71 18.64
N LEU A 141 -13.40 -17.05 18.89
CA LEU A 141 -13.08 -18.04 19.92
C LEU A 141 -13.07 -17.46 21.34
N THR A 142 -12.61 -16.22 21.50
CA THR A 142 -12.31 -15.65 22.83
C THR A 142 -13.44 -14.83 23.42
N SER A 143 -14.33 -14.28 22.60
CA SER A 143 -15.43 -13.42 23.06
C SER A 143 -16.73 -14.18 23.32
N LYS A 144 -17.73 -13.46 23.85
CA LYS A 144 -19.14 -13.90 23.92
C LYS A 144 -20.00 -13.30 22.79
N ALA A 145 -19.39 -12.54 21.88
CA ALA A 145 -20.11 -11.92 20.78
C ALA A 145 -20.79 -12.99 19.92
N ASN A 146 -22.00 -12.69 19.46
CA ASN A 146 -22.72 -13.55 18.53
C ASN A 146 -22.78 -12.84 17.17
N PHE A 147 -22.05 -13.37 16.21
CA PHE A 147 -21.98 -12.88 14.84
C PHE A 147 -21.80 -14.06 13.88
N ASN A 148 -22.16 -13.85 12.63
CA ASN A 148 -21.99 -14.81 11.55
C ASN A 148 -20.61 -14.60 10.92
N LEU A 149 -19.75 -15.60 11.05
CA LEU A 149 -18.44 -15.62 10.41
C LEU A 149 -18.47 -16.54 9.18
N TRP A 150 -18.37 -15.94 8.00
CA TRP A 150 -18.62 -16.62 6.73
C TRP A 150 -17.52 -16.37 5.71
N GLY A 151 -16.98 -17.44 5.14
CA GLY A 151 -16.03 -17.40 4.05
C GLY A 151 -16.70 -17.16 2.70
N VAL A 152 -16.20 -16.18 1.95
CA VAL A 152 -16.71 -15.78 0.63
C VAL A 152 -15.86 -16.27 -0.54
N GLU A 153 -14.84 -17.07 -0.28
CA GLU A 153 -13.99 -17.66 -1.33
C GLU A 153 -14.72 -18.75 -2.13
N ASN A 154 -14.30 -18.94 -3.37
CA ASN A 154 -14.63 -20.11 -4.16
C ASN A 154 -13.48 -21.13 -4.10
N ALA A 155 -13.76 -22.32 -3.54
CA ALA A 155 -12.75 -23.34 -3.29
C ALA A 155 -12.00 -23.80 -4.57
N ASP A 156 -12.70 -23.93 -5.70
CA ASP A 156 -12.09 -24.35 -6.96
C ASP A 156 -11.18 -23.26 -7.55
N LEU A 157 -11.61 -22.00 -7.47
CA LEU A 157 -10.80 -20.87 -7.94
C LEU A 157 -9.58 -20.64 -7.05
N TYR A 158 -9.73 -20.78 -5.73
CA TYR A 158 -8.62 -20.79 -4.78
C TYR A 158 -7.64 -21.92 -5.11
N ALA A 159 -8.16 -23.13 -5.35
CA ALA A 159 -7.35 -24.29 -5.70
C ALA A 159 -6.55 -24.11 -6.99
N ASN A 160 -7.17 -23.54 -8.02
CA ASN A 160 -6.51 -23.26 -9.28
C ASN A 160 -5.43 -22.19 -9.13
N ASN A 161 -5.69 -21.14 -8.36
CA ASN A 161 -4.71 -20.10 -8.07
C ASN A 161 -3.52 -20.65 -7.26
N MET A 162 -3.78 -21.54 -6.29
CA MET A 162 -2.73 -22.19 -5.50
C MET A 162 -1.84 -23.09 -6.35
N LYS A 163 -2.42 -23.88 -7.27
CA LYS A 163 -1.64 -24.68 -8.21
C LYS A 163 -0.74 -23.80 -9.08
N ALA A 164 -1.24 -22.67 -9.56
CA ALA A 164 -0.44 -21.72 -10.33
C ALA A 164 0.72 -21.17 -9.49
N TYR A 165 0.45 -20.78 -8.23
CA TYR A 165 1.49 -20.35 -7.29
C TYR A 165 2.58 -21.42 -7.09
N LEU A 166 2.20 -22.67 -6.80
CA LEU A 166 3.15 -23.77 -6.57
C LEU A 166 4.02 -24.07 -7.80
N ASN A 167 3.45 -23.97 -9.00
CA ASN A 167 4.20 -24.15 -10.25
C ASN A 167 5.23 -23.03 -10.50
N ILE A 168 4.90 -21.79 -10.12
CA ILE A 168 5.83 -20.67 -10.20
C ILE A 168 6.94 -20.86 -9.16
N GLU A 169 6.58 -21.22 -7.94
CA GLU A 169 7.54 -21.43 -6.85
C GLU A 169 8.56 -22.52 -7.20
N SER A 170 8.13 -23.64 -7.79
CA SER A 170 9.04 -24.73 -8.16
C SER A 170 10.11 -24.32 -9.17
N GLU A 171 9.86 -23.27 -9.94
CA GLU A 171 10.80 -22.73 -10.95
C GLU A 171 11.52 -21.46 -10.49
N GLN A 172 11.22 -20.95 -9.28
CA GLN A 172 11.65 -19.62 -8.84
C GLN A 172 13.17 -19.46 -8.85
N ALA A 173 13.92 -20.47 -8.40
CA ALA A 173 15.37 -20.43 -8.39
C ALA A 173 15.96 -20.30 -9.82
N HIS A 174 15.41 -21.06 -10.78
CA HIS A 174 15.84 -21.00 -12.18
C HIS A 174 15.46 -19.66 -12.83
N MET A 175 14.25 -19.16 -12.55
CA MET A 175 13.77 -17.86 -13.01
C MET A 175 14.66 -16.72 -12.52
N VAL A 176 14.93 -16.67 -11.22
CA VAL A 176 15.76 -15.63 -10.60
C VAL A 176 17.17 -15.64 -11.17
N GLN A 177 17.77 -16.82 -11.34
CA GLN A 177 19.10 -16.94 -11.92
C GLN A 177 19.15 -16.38 -13.36
N ALA A 178 18.20 -16.79 -14.21
CA ALA A 178 18.15 -16.33 -15.60
C ALA A 178 17.89 -14.82 -15.69
N LEU A 179 16.95 -14.29 -14.89
CA LEU A 179 16.64 -12.87 -14.89
C LEU A 179 17.77 -12.01 -14.34
N ASN A 180 18.50 -12.47 -13.32
CA ASN A 180 19.69 -11.76 -12.83
C ASN A 180 20.79 -11.70 -13.91
N GLN A 181 20.96 -12.77 -14.68
CA GLN A 181 21.92 -12.81 -15.79
C GLN A 181 21.50 -11.84 -16.92
N LEU A 182 20.21 -11.82 -17.28
CA LEU A 182 19.67 -10.87 -18.24
C LEU A 182 19.82 -9.42 -17.76
N GLU A 183 19.43 -9.14 -16.52
CA GLU A 183 19.54 -7.82 -15.89
C GLU A 183 20.99 -7.33 -15.88
N HIS A 184 21.96 -8.20 -15.59
CA HIS A 184 23.38 -7.86 -15.64
C HIS A 184 23.81 -7.40 -17.04
N ALA A 185 23.45 -8.15 -18.08
CA ALA A 185 23.76 -7.78 -19.46
C ALA A 185 23.09 -6.44 -19.86
N LEU A 186 21.81 -6.26 -19.49
CA LEU A 186 21.06 -5.04 -19.77
C LEU A 186 21.66 -3.82 -19.07
N LYS A 187 22.10 -3.94 -17.82
CA LYS A 187 22.77 -2.84 -17.09
C LYS A 187 24.07 -2.41 -17.76
N LEU A 188 24.88 -3.37 -18.22
CA LEU A 188 26.13 -3.05 -18.92
C LEU A 188 25.86 -2.36 -20.27
N LEU A 189 24.85 -2.81 -21.02
CA LEU A 189 24.43 -2.15 -22.25
C LEU A 189 23.87 -0.75 -21.98
N ALA A 190 23.04 -0.60 -20.94
CA ALA A 190 22.42 0.66 -20.59
C ALA A 190 23.46 1.76 -20.35
N VAL A 191 24.53 1.46 -19.60
CA VAL A 191 25.64 2.39 -19.35
C VAL A 191 26.39 2.79 -20.63
N LYS A 192 26.43 1.91 -21.65
CA LYS A 192 27.14 2.17 -22.92
C LYS A 192 26.27 2.87 -23.96
N MET A 193 24.97 2.64 -23.93
CA MET A 193 24.07 3.03 -25.02
C MET A 193 23.10 4.13 -24.62
N LEU A 194 22.55 4.13 -23.41
CA LEU A 194 21.50 5.08 -23.03
C LEU A 194 22.10 6.45 -22.64
N PRO A 195 21.38 7.55 -22.90
CA PRO A 195 21.79 8.88 -22.45
C PRO A 195 21.94 8.96 -20.93
N GLU A 196 22.93 9.72 -20.46
CA GLU A 196 23.18 9.90 -19.02
C GLU A 196 21.96 10.46 -18.28
N ASP A 197 21.24 11.40 -18.88
CA ASP A 197 20.02 11.97 -18.29
C ASP A 197 18.91 10.92 -18.08
N LEU A 198 18.78 9.94 -18.99
CA LEU A 198 17.81 8.86 -18.86
C LEU A 198 18.25 7.87 -17.76
N LEU A 199 19.55 7.57 -17.67
CA LEU A 199 20.09 6.72 -16.61
C LEU A 199 19.91 7.35 -15.23
N GLU A 200 20.12 8.66 -15.10
CA GLU A 200 19.87 9.41 -13.86
C GLU A 200 18.38 9.36 -13.49
N PHE A 201 17.49 9.58 -14.47
CA PHE A 201 16.05 9.50 -14.29
C PHE A 201 15.60 8.13 -13.79
N GLU A 202 16.03 7.05 -14.44
CA GLU A 202 15.71 5.68 -14.04
C GLU A 202 16.28 5.33 -12.66
N ALA A 203 17.49 5.78 -12.33
CA ALA A 203 18.09 5.56 -11.02
C ALA A 203 17.33 6.28 -9.90
N LYS A 204 16.90 7.53 -10.13
CA LYS A 204 16.09 8.28 -9.16
C LYS A 204 14.70 7.67 -8.98
N ARG A 205 14.08 7.24 -10.07
CA ARG A 205 12.82 6.51 -10.05
C ARG A 205 12.93 5.22 -9.24
N GLN A 206 13.97 4.43 -9.48
CA GLN A 206 14.23 3.19 -8.74
C GLN A 206 14.43 3.47 -7.24
N SER A 207 15.28 4.44 -6.89
CA SER A 207 15.54 4.82 -5.50
C SER A 207 14.26 5.27 -4.77
N PHE A 208 13.34 5.94 -5.46
CA PHE A 208 12.03 6.28 -4.90
C PHE A 208 11.14 5.04 -4.71
N GLN A 209 11.08 4.14 -5.70
CA GLN A 209 10.29 2.90 -5.63
C GLN A 209 10.79 1.95 -4.52
N GLU A 210 12.10 1.95 -4.26
CA GLU A 210 12.74 1.16 -3.19
C GLU A 210 12.65 1.83 -1.82
N GLY A 211 12.13 3.05 -1.73
CA GLY A 211 11.96 3.80 -0.47
C GLY A 211 13.25 4.44 0.06
N GLU A 212 14.32 4.45 -0.73
CA GLU A 212 15.60 5.08 -0.39
C GLU A 212 15.55 6.61 -0.54
N THR A 213 14.69 7.12 -1.43
CA THR A 213 14.44 8.56 -1.62
C THR A 213 13.03 8.92 -1.14
N SER A 214 12.90 10.07 -0.45
CA SER A 214 11.60 10.55 0.02
C SER A 214 10.71 11.01 -1.14
N LEU A 215 9.39 10.97 -0.96
CA LEU A 215 8.42 11.49 -1.94
C LEU A 215 8.70 12.96 -2.30
N ILE A 216 9.05 13.78 -1.30
CA ILE A 216 9.35 15.20 -1.50
C ILE A 216 10.59 15.40 -2.37
N ASP A 217 11.66 14.67 -2.09
CA ASP A 217 12.90 14.76 -2.87
C ASP A 217 12.69 14.23 -4.29
N TYR A 218 11.85 13.21 -4.46
CA TYR A 218 11.51 12.68 -5.76
C TYR A 218 10.64 13.66 -6.58
N LEU A 219 9.65 14.29 -5.97
CA LEU A 219 8.83 15.31 -6.63
C LEU A 219 9.66 16.54 -7.03
N LYS A 220 10.63 16.96 -6.21
CA LYS A 220 11.62 18.00 -6.60
C LYS A 220 12.39 17.59 -7.84
N PHE A 221 12.86 16.34 -7.87
CA PHE A 221 13.56 15.79 -9.02
C PHE A 221 12.70 15.78 -10.28
N LEU A 222 11.48 15.23 -10.21
CA LEU A 222 10.53 15.20 -11.33
C LEU A 222 10.25 16.61 -11.86
N LYS A 223 10.01 17.56 -10.96
CA LYS A 223 9.80 18.97 -11.33
C LYS A 223 11.01 19.56 -12.07
N SER A 224 12.23 19.25 -11.64
CA SER A 224 13.46 19.71 -12.32
C SER A 224 13.61 19.14 -13.73
N LYS A 225 13.11 17.93 -13.97
CA LYS A 225 13.14 17.27 -15.29
C LYS A 225 11.92 17.63 -16.16
N ALA A 226 10.86 18.19 -15.57
CA ALA A 226 9.64 18.60 -16.28
C ALA A 226 9.74 20.01 -16.92
N SER A 227 10.95 20.56 -17.11
CA SER A 227 11.14 21.86 -17.74
C SER A 227 10.61 21.85 -19.18
N GLY A 228 9.56 22.64 -19.45
CA GLY A 228 8.91 22.71 -20.77
C GLY A 228 7.73 21.75 -20.95
N ILE A 229 7.40 20.94 -19.95
CA ILE A 229 6.18 20.12 -19.92
C ILE A 229 5.02 20.98 -19.39
N ASN A 230 3.85 20.89 -20.02
CA ASN A 230 2.64 21.51 -19.50
C ASN A 230 2.17 20.73 -18.25
N LEU A 231 2.17 21.39 -17.08
CA LEU A 231 1.80 20.73 -15.83
C LEU A 231 0.28 20.71 -15.53
N GLU A 232 -0.54 21.44 -16.31
CA GLU A 232 -2.00 21.48 -16.12
C GLU A 232 -2.69 20.10 -16.05
N PRO A 233 -2.33 19.09 -16.88
CA PRO A 233 -2.93 17.76 -16.79
C PRO A 233 -2.64 17.03 -15.48
N PHE A 234 -1.60 17.42 -14.75
CA PHE A 234 -1.15 16.80 -13.50
C PHE A 234 -1.57 17.65 -12.29
N SER A 235 -2.77 18.23 -12.33
CA SER A 235 -3.25 19.25 -11.38
C SER A 235 -3.17 18.86 -9.90
N SER A 236 -3.25 17.56 -9.55
CA SER A 236 -3.06 17.10 -8.16
C SER A 236 -1.64 17.32 -7.63
N LEU A 237 -0.64 17.46 -8.51
CA LEU A 237 0.74 17.75 -8.14
C LEU A 237 1.01 19.24 -7.98
N THR A 238 0.19 20.12 -8.57
CA THR A 238 0.42 21.57 -8.52
C THR A 238 0.50 22.10 -7.08
N PRO A 239 -0.47 21.83 -6.19
CA PRO A 239 -0.39 22.32 -4.80
C PRO A 239 0.80 21.72 -4.03
N VAL A 240 1.18 20.49 -4.36
CA VAL A 240 2.33 19.82 -3.74
C VAL A 240 3.63 20.46 -4.21
N PHE A 241 3.74 20.77 -5.50
CA PHE A 241 4.88 21.48 -6.08
C PHE A 241 4.99 22.91 -5.56
N GLU A 242 3.86 23.60 -5.35
CA GLU A 242 3.81 24.92 -4.71
C GLU A 242 4.23 24.84 -3.24
N LEU A 243 3.83 23.79 -2.50
CA LEU A 243 4.30 23.55 -1.13
C LEU A 243 5.81 23.31 -1.10
N ILE A 244 6.31 22.46 -2.00
CA ILE A 244 7.73 22.11 -2.12
C ILE A 244 8.57 23.33 -2.46
N GLU A 245 8.19 24.11 -3.48
CA GLU A 245 8.85 25.38 -3.81
C GLU A 245 8.65 26.42 -2.73
N GLY A 246 7.50 26.39 -2.08
CA GLY A 246 7.17 27.17 -0.91
C GLY A 246 8.08 26.89 0.26
N THR A 247 8.68 25.72 0.43
CA THR A 247 9.75 25.60 1.46
C THR A 247 11.03 26.37 1.10
N ALA A 248 11.15 26.85 -0.15
CA ALA A 248 12.16 27.79 -0.62
C ALA A 248 11.61 29.21 -0.92
N GLY A 249 10.29 29.41 -0.97
CA GLY A 249 9.59 30.66 -1.30
C GLY A 249 8.67 31.24 -0.20
N PHE A 250 8.31 30.42 0.78
CA PHE A 250 7.84 30.82 2.10
C PHE A 250 9.05 30.89 3.02
N ASP A 251 9.15 31.99 3.71
CA ASP A 251 10.15 32.18 4.74
C ASP A 251 9.65 31.41 5.98
N LEU A 252 10.10 30.16 6.14
CA LEU A 252 9.70 29.28 7.25
C LEU A 252 10.01 29.94 8.60
N ASP A 253 11.11 30.67 8.68
CA ASP A 253 11.46 31.46 9.86
C ASP A 253 10.37 32.51 10.13
N LYS A 254 9.90 33.23 9.10
CA LYS A 254 8.75 34.15 9.25
C LYS A 254 7.46 33.43 9.63
N ILE A 255 7.15 32.27 9.07
CA ILE A 255 5.94 31.51 9.44
C ILE A 255 6.00 31.10 10.91
N GLU A 256 7.14 30.57 11.38
CA GLU A 256 7.33 30.21 12.78
C GLU A 256 7.28 31.45 13.69
N ILE A 257 7.87 32.56 13.27
CA ILE A 257 7.82 33.84 14.00
C ILE A 257 6.38 34.34 14.09
N GLU A 258 5.62 34.34 12.99
CA GLU A 258 4.21 34.76 12.96
C GLU A 258 3.34 33.86 13.85
N LYS A 259 3.48 32.53 13.72
CA LYS A 259 2.79 31.52 14.55
C LYS A 259 3.10 31.74 16.03
N LYS A 260 4.38 31.88 16.41
CA LYS A 260 4.82 32.10 17.79
C LYS A 260 4.32 33.44 18.34
N ASN A 261 4.40 34.51 17.56
CA ASN A 261 3.94 35.84 17.96
C ASN A 261 2.43 35.86 18.18
N LEU A 262 1.67 35.22 17.30
CA LEU A 262 0.22 35.11 17.42
C LEU A 262 -0.17 34.28 18.65
N THR A 263 0.42 33.10 18.84
CA THR A 263 0.20 32.27 20.03
C THR A 263 0.52 33.02 21.32
N ASN A 264 1.66 33.73 21.37
CA ASN A 264 2.04 34.54 22.53
C ASN A 264 1.09 35.71 22.78
N ALA A 265 0.59 36.36 21.73
CA ALA A 265 -0.34 37.46 21.86
C ALA A 265 -1.71 36.99 22.37
N ILE A 266 -2.15 35.82 21.91
CA ILE A 266 -3.37 35.16 22.38
C ILE A 266 -3.22 34.73 23.84
N SER A 267 -2.15 34.03 24.20
CA SER A 267 -1.93 33.52 25.56
C SER A 267 -1.75 34.62 26.62
N LYS A 268 -1.19 35.78 26.23
CA LYS A 268 -1.00 36.93 27.15
C LYS A 268 -2.25 37.78 27.37
N LYS A 269 -3.20 37.79 26.42
CA LYS A 269 -4.35 38.71 26.44
C LYS A 269 -5.68 38.07 26.77
N PHE A 270 -5.78 36.74 26.65
CA PHE A 270 -7.05 36.01 26.76
C PHE A 270 -6.96 34.97 27.87
N THR A 271 -8.06 34.78 28.60
CA THR A 271 -8.12 33.88 29.76
C THR A 271 -8.37 32.43 29.33
N ARG A 272 -8.17 31.45 30.24
CA ARG A 272 -8.50 30.04 29.96
C ARG A 272 -9.94 29.80 29.49
N TYR A 273 -10.88 30.67 29.86
CA TYR A 273 -12.28 30.62 29.41
C TYR A 273 -12.44 31.07 27.94
N ASP A 274 -11.66 32.04 27.49
CA ASP A 274 -11.68 32.55 26.12
C ASP A 274 -10.98 31.60 25.12
N LEU A 275 -10.10 30.74 25.63
CA LEU A 275 -9.30 29.77 24.88
C LEU A 275 -9.98 28.41 24.71
N SER A 276 -11.20 28.22 25.24
CA SER A 276 -11.88 26.90 25.27
C SER A 276 -12.24 26.34 23.88
N GLY A 277 -12.02 27.12 22.80
CA GLY A 277 -12.15 26.69 21.41
C GLY A 277 -10.84 26.63 20.62
N ILE A 278 -9.67 26.84 21.27
CA ILE A 278 -8.35 26.72 20.63
C ILE A 278 -7.66 25.48 21.18
N GLN A 279 -7.60 24.41 20.38
CA GLN A 279 -6.73 23.27 20.66
C GLN A 279 -5.28 23.67 20.36
N LEU A 280 -4.63 24.28 21.35
CA LEU A 280 -3.18 24.47 21.35
C LEU A 280 -2.54 23.17 21.85
N GLU A 281 -2.44 22.17 20.98
CA GLU A 281 -1.61 21.02 21.30
C GLU A 281 -0.13 21.41 21.17
N GLU A 282 0.63 21.20 22.24
CA GLU A 282 2.09 21.25 22.19
C GLU A 282 2.58 20.10 21.30
N THR A 283 2.91 20.42 20.05
CA THR A 283 3.78 19.62 19.18
C THR A 283 3.37 18.15 19.01
N ASN A 284 2.23 17.90 18.37
CA ASN A 284 2.03 16.64 17.64
C ASN A 284 2.53 16.81 16.21
N LYS A 285 3.44 15.94 15.78
CA LYS A 285 4.13 15.95 14.47
C LYS A 285 3.25 15.52 13.30
N GLU A 286 1.93 15.68 13.41
CA GLU A 286 0.98 15.22 12.40
C GLU A 286 0.39 16.39 11.62
N PHE A 287 0.43 16.29 10.29
CA PHE A 287 0.01 17.32 9.33
C PHE A 287 -1.38 17.94 9.61
N ARG A 288 -2.36 17.14 10.05
CA ARG A 288 -3.71 17.66 10.40
C ARG A 288 -3.73 18.51 11.65
N ALA A 289 -3.03 18.07 12.70
CA ALA A 289 -2.97 18.79 13.95
C ALA A 289 -2.34 20.17 13.73
N GLU A 290 -1.37 20.23 12.82
CA GLU A 290 -0.80 21.49 12.36
C GLU A 290 -1.81 22.36 11.59
N LEU A 291 -2.50 21.85 10.57
CA LEU A 291 -3.52 22.61 9.83
C LEU A 291 -4.64 23.11 10.76
N GLN A 292 -5.19 22.24 11.61
CA GLN A 292 -6.24 22.59 12.57
C GLN A 292 -5.76 23.63 13.59
N GLY A 293 -4.52 23.51 14.07
CA GLY A 293 -3.91 24.48 14.97
C GLY A 293 -3.74 25.85 14.31
N ILE A 294 -3.25 25.87 13.07
CA ILE A 294 -3.09 27.12 12.30
C ILE A 294 -4.45 27.75 11.98
N ASP A 295 -5.44 26.98 11.53
CA ASP A 295 -6.79 27.47 11.26
C ASP A 295 -7.44 28.07 12.51
N SER A 296 -7.28 27.42 13.66
CA SER A 296 -7.79 27.92 14.95
C SER A 296 -7.14 29.25 15.32
N LEU A 297 -5.82 29.38 15.13
CA LEU A 297 -5.07 30.61 15.38
C LEU A 297 -5.52 31.74 14.44
N LEU A 298 -5.68 31.46 13.14
CA LEU A 298 -6.11 32.44 12.14
C LEU A 298 -7.56 32.88 12.35
N ALA A 299 -8.47 31.95 12.67
CA ALA A 299 -9.85 32.25 13.01
C ALA A 299 -9.95 33.14 14.26
N PHE A 300 -9.13 32.84 15.28
CA PHE A 300 -9.04 33.68 16.49
C PHE A 300 -8.45 35.06 16.17
N HIS A 301 -7.40 35.11 15.35
CA HIS A 301 -6.80 36.36 14.89
C HIS A 301 -7.85 37.26 14.22
N GLU A 302 -8.66 36.70 13.32
CA GLU A 302 -9.68 37.46 12.60
C GLU A 302 -10.80 37.92 13.53
N LYS A 303 -11.28 37.05 14.43
CA LYS A 303 -12.31 37.38 15.43
C LYS A 303 -11.88 38.52 16.37
N TYR A 304 -10.60 38.56 16.76
CA TYR A 304 -10.06 39.51 17.74
C TYR A 304 -9.04 40.50 17.15
N ARG A 305 -9.10 40.75 15.84
CA ARG A 305 -8.13 41.53 15.06
C ARG A 305 -7.75 42.87 15.70
N LYS A 306 -8.73 43.62 16.20
CA LYS A 306 -8.52 44.91 16.89
C LYS A 306 -7.75 44.76 18.20
N GLN A 307 -8.09 43.74 19.00
CA GLN A 307 -7.46 43.49 20.30
C GLN A 307 -6.04 42.95 20.14
N LEU A 308 -5.80 42.19 19.07
CA LEU A 308 -4.48 41.69 18.68
C LEU A 308 -3.63 42.74 17.95
N LYS A 309 -4.12 43.97 17.77
CA LYS A 309 -3.42 45.07 17.09
C LYS A 309 -3.01 44.75 15.64
N ALA A 310 -3.83 43.97 14.93
CA ALA A 310 -3.58 43.58 13.54
C ALA A 310 -2.16 43.01 13.35
N LEU A 311 -1.80 41.99 14.13
CA LEU A 311 -0.54 41.29 13.97
C LEU A 311 -0.41 40.78 12.52
N PRO A 312 0.78 40.91 11.90
CA PRO A 312 1.02 40.35 10.58
C PRO A 312 0.98 38.83 10.66
N VAL A 313 0.16 38.21 9.81
CA VAL A 313 -0.04 36.75 9.71
C VAL A 313 -0.11 36.30 8.25
N GLU A 314 0.43 37.10 7.33
CA GLU A 314 0.27 36.92 5.88
C GLU A 314 0.96 35.65 5.38
N ASN A 315 2.14 35.32 5.93
CA ASN A 315 2.85 34.10 5.57
C ASN A 315 2.16 32.88 6.18
N LEU A 316 1.73 32.97 7.44
CA LEU A 316 0.97 31.93 8.11
C LEU A 316 -0.36 31.63 7.42
N ALA A 317 -1.08 32.66 6.95
CA ALA A 317 -2.34 32.51 6.21
C ALA A 317 -2.15 31.87 4.84
N LYS A 318 -1.12 32.28 4.08
CA LYS A 318 -0.79 31.63 2.80
C LYS A 318 -0.39 30.16 3.00
N TYR A 319 0.39 29.88 4.04
CA TYR A 319 0.78 28.52 4.40
C TYR A 319 -0.44 27.65 4.74
N ALA A 320 -1.41 28.18 5.51
CA ALA A 320 -2.66 27.48 5.81
C ALA A 320 -3.48 27.13 4.56
N VAL A 321 -3.55 28.05 3.57
CA VAL A 321 -4.25 27.81 2.30
C VAL A 321 -3.62 26.65 1.53
N VAL A 322 -2.29 26.61 1.42
CA VAL A 322 -1.58 25.51 0.73
C VAL A 322 -1.74 24.20 1.48
N LEU A 323 -1.58 24.20 2.81
CA LEU A 323 -1.82 23.02 3.64
C LEU A 323 -3.24 22.48 3.43
N LYS A 324 -4.24 23.36 3.38
CA LYS A 324 -5.62 22.99 3.12
C LYS A 324 -5.82 22.37 1.74
N GLN A 325 -5.25 22.97 0.69
CA GLN A 325 -5.31 22.41 -0.67
C GLN A 325 -4.68 21.03 -0.74
N VAL A 326 -3.49 20.86 -0.15
CA VAL A 326 -2.80 19.57 -0.09
C VAL A 326 -3.60 18.55 0.72
N SER A 327 -4.28 19.00 1.79
CA SER A 327 -5.21 18.19 2.59
C SER A 327 -6.51 17.84 1.86
N GLU A 328 -6.82 18.39 0.69
CA GLU A 328 -8.03 18.06 -0.07
C GLU A 328 -7.75 17.05 -1.19
N ILE A 329 -6.48 16.74 -1.45
CA ILE A 329 -6.06 15.86 -2.54
C ILE A 329 -6.09 14.40 -2.10
N ASP A 330 -6.73 13.56 -2.91
CA ASP A 330 -6.68 12.10 -2.77
C ASP A 330 -5.24 11.61 -3.04
N PRO A 331 -4.58 10.91 -2.09
CA PRO A 331 -3.24 10.36 -2.30
C PRO A 331 -3.14 9.48 -3.55
N GLU A 332 -4.20 8.76 -3.90
CA GLU A 332 -4.23 7.92 -5.11
C GLU A 332 -4.06 8.77 -6.38
N GLN A 333 -4.69 9.94 -6.43
CA GLN A 333 -4.56 10.89 -7.53
C GLN A 333 -3.17 11.53 -7.60
N ILE A 334 -2.45 11.66 -6.48
CA ILE A 334 -1.04 12.11 -6.48
C ILE A 334 -0.18 11.08 -7.20
N PHE A 335 -0.29 9.80 -6.83
CA PHE A 335 0.52 8.75 -7.44
C PHE A 335 0.18 8.52 -8.92
N GLN A 336 -1.11 8.56 -9.29
CA GLN A 336 -1.51 8.49 -10.69
C GLN A 336 -0.88 9.63 -11.50
N ASN A 337 -0.88 10.85 -10.98
CA ASN A 337 -0.25 11.98 -11.67
C ASN A 337 1.28 11.90 -11.66
N ILE A 338 1.92 11.29 -10.65
CA ILE A 338 3.36 10.97 -10.67
C ILE A 338 3.65 10.02 -11.85
N ASP A 339 2.92 8.92 -11.95
CA ASP A 339 3.13 7.91 -13.01
C ASP A 339 2.90 8.51 -14.42
N LEU A 340 1.89 9.37 -14.56
CA LEU A 340 1.63 10.09 -15.81
C LEU A 340 2.74 11.12 -16.12
N LEU A 341 3.21 11.88 -15.14
CA LEU A 341 4.31 12.83 -15.31
C LEU A 341 5.62 12.12 -15.64
N GLU A 342 5.91 10.98 -15.01
CA GLU A 342 7.05 10.13 -15.35
C GLU A 342 7.00 9.69 -16.82
N THR A 343 5.81 9.29 -17.28
CA THR A 343 5.59 8.89 -18.67
C THR A 343 5.86 10.06 -19.63
N GLU A 344 5.34 11.26 -19.31
CA GLU A 344 5.56 12.45 -20.12
C GLU A 344 7.04 12.85 -20.16
N ILE A 345 7.73 12.87 -19.01
CA ILE A 345 9.18 13.13 -18.93
C ILE A 345 9.95 12.12 -19.77
N ALA A 346 9.57 10.84 -19.71
CA ALA A 346 10.21 9.79 -20.49
C ALA A 346 10.14 10.03 -22.01
N THR A 347 9.10 10.72 -22.51
CA THR A 347 8.98 11.05 -23.95
C THR A 347 9.94 12.16 -24.39
N THR A 348 10.48 12.95 -23.46
CA THR A 348 11.41 14.05 -23.77
C THR A 348 12.81 13.56 -24.12
N PHE A 349 13.17 12.34 -23.71
CA PHE A 349 14.47 11.75 -24.05
C PHE A 349 14.51 11.40 -25.53
N SER A 350 15.39 12.09 -26.28
CA SER A 350 15.63 11.79 -27.70
C SER A 350 16.47 10.52 -27.82
N LEU A 351 15.82 9.41 -28.17
CA LEU A 351 16.46 8.10 -28.32
C LEU A 351 16.62 7.72 -29.80
N THR A 352 17.76 7.13 -30.15
CA THR A 352 17.91 6.39 -31.41
C THR A 352 17.07 5.10 -31.37
N ALA A 353 16.86 4.46 -32.53
CA ALA A 353 16.11 3.20 -32.59
C ALA A 353 16.71 2.11 -31.68
N ASP A 354 18.04 1.96 -31.69
CA ASP A 354 18.74 1.00 -30.83
C ASP A 354 18.61 1.35 -29.33
N GLN A 355 18.64 2.63 -28.97
CA GLN A 355 18.43 3.07 -27.58
C GLN A 355 16.99 2.84 -27.11
N ALA A 356 16.01 3.13 -27.97
CA ALA A 356 14.60 2.91 -27.68
C ALA A 356 14.29 1.41 -27.49
N GLU A 357 14.84 0.55 -28.35
CA GLU A 357 14.71 -0.90 -28.23
C GLU A 357 15.35 -1.41 -26.92
N LEU A 358 16.56 -0.97 -26.58
CA LEU A 358 17.18 -1.35 -25.31
C LEU A 358 16.37 -0.88 -24.10
N ASN A 359 15.87 0.35 -24.12
CA ASN A 359 15.03 0.90 -23.05
C ASN A 359 13.72 0.11 -22.90
N HIS A 360 13.11 -0.28 -24.02
CA HIS A 360 11.94 -1.15 -24.02
C HIS A 360 12.24 -2.50 -23.36
N ILE A 361 13.31 -3.18 -23.76
CA ILE A 361 13.72 -4.47 -23.18
C ILE A 361 14.03 -4.34 -21.67
N LEU A 362 14.66 -3.25 -21.26
CA LEU A 362 14.98 -2.98 -19.86
C LEU A 362 13.70 -2.86 -19.01
N ASN A 363 12.72 -2.09 -19.48
CA ASN A 363 11.43 -1.92 -18.80
C ASN A 363 10.59 -3.21 -18.82
N ALA A 364 10.60 -3.94 -19.94
CA ALA A 364 9.96 -5.23 -20.05
C ALA A 364 10.58 -6.25 -19.07
N SER A 365 11.91 -6.29 -18.96
CA SER A 365 12.63 -7.16 -18.02
C SER A 365 12.29 -6.85 -16.56
N LYS A 366 12.23 -5.57 -16.17
CA LYS A 366 11.74 -5.14 -14.84
C LYS A 366 10.32 -5.63 -14.57
N THR A 367 9.44 -5.54 -15.56
CA THR A 367 8.05 -6.00 -15.41
C THR A 367 7.96 -7.53 -15.29
N ILE A 368 8.76 -8.27 -16.06
CA ILE A 368 8.85 -9.74 -15.93
C ILE A 368 9.37 -10.13 -14.55
N GLN A 369 10.35 -9.39 -14.00
CA GLN A 369 10.82 -9.61 -12.62
C GLN A 369 9.68 -9.48 -11.61
N LYS A 370 8.90 -8.39 -11.66
CA LYS A 370 7.72 -8.20 -10.81
C LYS A 370 6.66 -9.30 -11.03
N LEU A 371 6.43 -9.67 -12.28
CA LEU A 371 5.50 -10.74 -12.65
C LEU A 371 5.84 -12.04 -11.92
N PHE A 372 7.12 -12.44 -11.89
CA PHE A 372 7.57 -13.66 -11.21
C PHE A 372 7.71 -13.53 -9.71
N ALA A 373 8.01 -12.33 -9.22
CA ALA A 373 7.99 -12.03 -7.78
C ALA A 373 6.57 -12.00 -7.20
N LEU A 374 5.54 -12.08 -8.04
CA LEU A 374 4.13 -11.93 -7.65
C LEU A 374 3.83 -10.52 -7.07
N GLU A 375 4.53 -9.52 -7.60
CA GLU A 375 4.53 -8.13 -7.15
C GLU A 375 3.91 -7.16 -8.18
N LEU A 376 3.15 -7.63 -9.17
CA LEU A 376 2.43 -6.75 -10.09
C LEU A 376 1.15 -6.23 -9.45
N GLY A 377 0.94 -4.93 -9.61
CA GLY A 377 -0.35 -4.31 -9.33
C GLY A 377 -1.44 -4.79 -10.31
N PRO A 378 -2.72 -4.68 -9.92
CA PRO A 378 -3.84 -5.01 -10.81
C PRO A 378 -3.78 -4.26 -12.15
N GLU A 379 -3.45 -2.96 -12.15
CA GLU A 379 -3.35 -2.16 -13.37
C GLU A 379 -2.19 -2.59 -14.27
N GLU A 380 -1.01 -2.87 -13.70
CA GLU A 380 0.14 -3.38 -14.44
C GLU A 380 -0.22 -4.71 -15.15
N PHE A 381 -0.93 -5.61 -14.46
CA PHE A 381 -1.38 -6.86 -15.06
C PHE A 381 -2.46 -6.67 -16.13
N GLN A 382 -3.38 -5.71 -15.96
CA GLN A 382 -4.36 -5.37 -16.99
C GLN A 382 -3.68 -4.87 -18.27
N ASN A 383 -2.60 -4.10 -18.17
CA ASN A 383 -1.84 -3.63 -19.32
C ASN A 383 -1.18 -4.80 -20.08
N ILE A 384 -0.65 -5.80 -19.38
CA ILE A 384 -0.17 -7.05 -19.99
C ILE A 384 -1.32 -7.77 -20.71
N LYS A 385 -2.46 -7.96 -20.05
CA LYS A 385 -3.62 -8.69 -20.59
C LYS A 385 -4.21 -8.02 -21.84
N LYS A 386 -4.24 -6.69 -21.89
CA LYS A 386 -4.74 -5.92 -23.04
C LYS A 386 -3.75 -5.88 -24.23
N GLY A 387 -2.57 -6.50 -24.08
CA GLY A 387 -1.53 -6.48 -25.10
C GLY A 387 -0.82 -5.12 -25.23
N ALA A 388 -1.04 -4.20 -24.29
CA ALA A 388 -0.30 -2.93 -24.22
C ALA A 388 1.15 -3.15 -23.78
N LEU A 389 1.43 -4.28 -23.13
CA LEU A 389 2.78 -4.75 -22.84
C LEU A 389 2.93 -6.19 -23.35
N GLN A 390 3.69 -6.36 -24.43
CA GLN A 390 4.01 -7.67 -25.00
C GLN A 390 5.43 -8.06 -24.62
N PHE A 391 5.61 -9.31 -24.25
CA PHE A 391 6.92 -9.87 -23.95
C PHE A 391 7.29 -10.85 -25.04
N GLU A 392 8.35 -10.54 -25.78
CA GLU A 392 8.95 -11.48 -26.74
C GLU A 392 10.43 -11.72 -26.40
N PRO A 393 10.77 -12.36 -25.25
CA PRO A 393 12.17 -12.56 -24.86
C PRO A 393 13.02 -13.23 -25.93
N LYS A 394 12.43 -14.12 -26.72
CA LYS A 394 13.10 -14.76 -27.85
C LYS A 394 13.52 -13.76 -28.93
N GLY A 395 12.68 -12.77 -29.23
CA GLY A 395 12.96 -11.71 -30.20
C GLY A 395 14.12 -10.81 -29.79
N TRP A 396 14.37 -10.67 -28.48
CA TRP A 396 15.44 -9.82 -27.96
C TRP A 396 16.84 -10.39 -28.21
N ARG A 397 16.99 -11.70 -28.43
CA ARG A 397 18.30 -12.37 -28.50
C ARG A 397 19.22 -11.72 -29.53
N THR A 398 18.77 -11.64 -30.78
CA THR A 398 19.60 -11.14 -31.88
C THR A 398 20.02 -9.69 -31.65
N PHE A 399 19.10 -8.86 -31.14
CA PHE A 399 19.41 -7.48 -30.78
C PHE A 399 20.48 -7.42 -29.68
N LEU A 400 20.26 -8.10 -28.56
CA LEU A 400 21.17 -8.07 -27.41
C LEU A 400 22.56 -8.62 -27.74
N GLU A 401 22.66 -9.76 -28.46
CA GLU A 401 23.94 -10.31 -28.90
C GLU A 401 24.71 -9.35 -29.82
N THR A 402 23.99 -8.69 -30.74
CA THR A 402 24.56 -7.68 -31.63
C THR A 402 25.11 -6.51 -30.84
N GLN A 403 24.35 -5.97 -29.89
CA GLN A 403 24.79 -4.82 -29.09
C GLN A 403 25.91 -5.19 -28.09
N ILE A 404 25.87 -6.39 -27.51
CA ILE A 404 26.94 -6.91 -26.65
C ILE A 404 28.27 -6.91 -27.41
N SER A 405 28.27 -7.43 -28.64
CA SER A 405 29.43 -7.46 -29.52
C SER A 405 29.89 -6.04 -29.92
N LYS A 406 28.97 -5.20 -30.41
CA LYS A 406 29.26 -3.82 -30.82
C LYS A 406 29.85 -2.98 -29.68
N CYS A 407 29.32 -3.10 -28.46
CA CYS A 407 29.78 -2.35 -27.30
C CYS A 407 30.99 -3.00 -26.60
N SER A 408 31.44 -4.17 -27.05
CA SER A 408 32.57 -4.92 -26.47
C SER A 408 32.42 -5.14 -24.97
N ILE A 409 31.21 -5.50 -24.51
CA ILE A 409 30.94 -5.77 -23.10
C ILE A 409 31.11 -7.26 -22.80
N GLU A 410 31.65 -7.55 -21.61
CA GLU A 410 31.81 -8.93 -21.13
C GLU A 410 30.53 -9.38 -20.40
N ALA A 411 29.54 -9.82 -21.17
CA ALA A 411 28.29 -10.37 -20.65
C ALA A 411 27.84 -11.58 -21.46
N SER A 412 27.14 -12.49 -20.79
CA SER A 412 26.45 -13.63 -21.41
C SER A 412 24.94 -13.51 -21.18
N LEU A 413 24.16 -13.95 -22.15
CA LEU A 413 22.70 -14.00 -22.03
C LEU A 413 22.26 -15.36 -21.48
N PRO A 414 21.17 -15.40 -20.69
CA PRO A 414 20.54 -16.66 -20.35
C PRO A 414 19.84 -17.27 -21.58
N ASP A 415 19.36 -18.51 -21.45
CA ASP A 415 18.50 -19.08 -22.48
C ASP A 415 17.11 -18.41 -22.46
N LEU A 416 16.95 -17.37 -23.28
CA LEU A 416 15.72 -16.58 -23.37
C LEU A 416 14.48 -17.42 -23.75
N ASN A 417 14.65 -18.61 -24.34
CA ASN A 417 13.54 -19.51 -24.63
C ASN A 417 12.89 -20.09 -23.37
N LYS A 418 13.60 -20.11 -22.24
CA LYS A 418 13.06 -20.58 -20.95
C LYS A 418 12.19 -19.54 -20.27
N ILE A 419 12.37 -18.25 -20.59
CA ILE A 419 11.65 -17.16 -19.93
C ILE A 419 10.18 -17.13 -20.34
N GLU A 420 9.87 -17.35 -21.62
CA GLU A 420 8.50 -17.27 -22.15
C GLU A 420 7.53 -18.29 -21.51
N PRO A 421 7.88 -19.58 -21.33
CA PRO A 421 7.08 -20.52 -20.54
C PRO A 421 6.82 -20.04 -19.12
N TRP A 422 7.82 -19.44 -18.46
CA TRP A 422 7.67 -18.89 -17.12
C TRP A 422 6.71 -17.69 -17.09
N ILE A 423 6.76 -16.80 -18.09
CA ILE A 423 5.80 -15.68 -18.25
C ILE A 423 4.38 -16.23 -18.29
N SER A 424 4.14 -17.27 -19.08
CA SER A 424 2.82 -17.91 -19.18
C SER A 424 2.36 -18.50 -17.83
N LEU A 425 3.25 -19.15 -17.08
CA LEU A 425 2.94 -19.67 -15.75
C LEU A 425 2.53 -18.56 -14.79
N ALA A 426 3.26 -17.45 -14.77
CA ALA A 426 2.96 -16.33 -13.90
C ALA A 426 1.67 -15.61 -14.31
N GLN A 427 1.42 -15.40 -15.60
CA GLN A 427 0.16 -14.84 -16.08
C GLN A 427 -1.07 -15.68 -15.67
N ASN A 428 -0.93 -17.00 -15.58
CA ASN A 428 -2.00 -17.88 -15.10
C ASN A 428 -2.35 -17.61 -13.63
N PHE A 429 -1.36 -17.31 -12.78
CA PHE A 429 -1.60 -16.94 -11.38
C PHE A 429 -2.49 -15.69 -11.29
N TYR A 430 -2.11 -14.59 -11.94
CA TYR A 430 -2.88 -13.35 -11.91
C TYR A 430 -4.25 -13.48 -12.60
N THR A 431 -4.33 -14.21 -13.71
CA THR A 431 -5.61 -14.50 -14.37
C THR A 431 -6.56 -15.24 -13.42
N SER A 432 -6.04 -16.18 -12.63
CA SER A 432 -6.83 -16.88 -11.62
C SER A 432 -7.17 -15.98 -10.43
N ALA A 433 -6.28 -15.08 -10.01
CA ALA A 433 -6.53 -14.12 -8.93
C ALA A 433 -7.69 -13.16 -9.27
N ILE A 434 -7.78 -12.69 -10.52
CA ILE A 434 -8.91 -11.87 -10.99
C ILE A 434 -10.24 -12.66 -10.95
N LYS A 435 -10.23 -13.93 -11.34
CA LYS A 435 -11.45 -14.77 -11.25
C LYS A 435 -11.89 -14.97 -9.79
N ARG A 436 -10.93 -15.17 -8.87
CA ARG A 436 -11.21 -15.24 -7.42
C ARG A 436 -11.86 -13.95 -6.95
N GLU A 437 -11.32 -12.80 -7.35
CA GLU A 437 -11.86 -11.49 -7.00
C GLU A 437 -13.32 -11.30 -7.43
N GLU A 438 -13.66 -11.67 -8.68
CA GLU A 438 -15.06 -11.63 -9.16
C GLU A 438 -15.98 -12.50 -8.29
N ALA A 439 -15.53 -13.69 -7.90
CA ALA A 439 -16.29 -14.58 -7.02
C ALA A 439 -16.42 -14.02 -5.60
N LEU A 440 -15.37 -13.45 -5.03
CA LEU A 440 -15.38 -12.80 -3.71
C LEU A 440 -16.43 -11.67 -3.65
N ILE A 441 -16.50 -10.84 -4.70
CA ILE A 441 -17.48 -9.75 -4.82
C ILE A 441 -18.90 -10.32 -4.86
N GLN A 442 -19.15 -11.28 -5.75
CA GLN A 442 -20.48 -11.88 -5.93
C GLN A 442 -20.96 -12.57 -4.67
N ASN A 443 -20.11 -13.38 -4.04
CA ASN A 443 -20.43 -14.11 -2.81
C ASN A 443 -20.67 -13.17 -1.64
N THR A 444 -19.93 -12.07 -1.56
CA THR A 444 -20.15 -11.02 -0.55
C THR A 444 -21.55 -10.42 -0.69
N ILE A 445 -21.91 -9.96 -1.89
CA ILE A 445 -23.22 -9.36 -2.15
C ILE A 445 -24.35 -10.36 -1.83
N GLN A 446 -24.24 -11.58 -2.34
CA GLN A 446 -25.23 -12.64 -2.11
C GLN A 446 -25.41 -12.94 -0.62
N LYS A 447 -24.30 -12.99 0.15
CA LYS A 447 -24.37 -13.27 1.58
C LYS A 447 -25.02 -12.14 2.37
N ILE A 448 -24.70 -10.89 2.06
CA ILE A 448 -25.34 -9.71 2.69
C ILE A 448 -26.84 -9.72 2.42
N GLU A 449 -27.26 -10.02 1.18
CA GLU A 449 -28.67 -10.09 0.80
C GLU A 449 -29.41 -11.24 1.49
N ALA A 450 -28.81 -12.43 1.54
CA ALA A 450 -29.42 -13.62 2.13
C ALA A 450 -29.61 -13.51 3.65
N GLU A 451 -28.71 -12.82 4.36
CA GLU A 451 -28.81 -12.59 5.80
C GLU A 451 -29.67 -11.36 6.15
N HIS A 452 -30.15 -10.62 5.14
CA HIS A 452 -30.90 -9.37 5.30
C HIS A 452 -30.16 -8.31 6.15
N GLU A 453 -28.83 -8.31 6.11
CA GLU A 453 -28.01 -7.39 6.87
C GLU A 453 -27.84 -6.06 6.14
N THR A 454 -27.86 -4.96 6.90
CA THR A 454 -27.60 -3.61 6.38
C THR A 454 -26.13 -3.22 6.50
N GLN A 455 -25.36 -3.96 7.31
CA GLN A 455 -23.95 -3.73 7.54
C GLN A 455 -23.19 -5.07 7.55
N ALA A 456 -22.04 -5.10 6.90
CA ALA A 456 -21.12 -6.24 6.94
C ALA A 456 -19.68 -5.76 6.97
N ALA A 457 -18.80 -6.53 7.61
CA ALA A 457 -17.36 -6.37 7.45
C ALA A 457 -16.85 -7.40 6.45
N LEU A 458 -16.00 -7.00 5.53
CA LEU A 458 -15.30 -7.89 4.60
C LEU A 458 -13.80 -7.74 4.83
N ILE A 459 -13.14 -8.84 5.22
CA ILE A 459 -11.70 -8.91 5.46
C ILE A 459 -11.04 -9.47 4.20
N VAL A 460 -10.16 -8.68 3.59
CA VAL A 460 -9.49 -9.03 2.31
C VAL A 460 -8.02 -8.58 2.30
N GLY A 461 -7.21 -9.28 1.52
CA GLY A 461 -5.84 -8.89 1.22
C GLY A 461 -5.76 -7.61 0.37
N GLY A 462 -4.61 -6.93 0.44
CA GLY A 462 -4.39 -5.64 -0.23
C GLY A 462 -4.58 -5.67 -1.76
N PHE A 463 -4.34 -6.81 -2.41
CA PHE A 463 -4.49 -6.96 -3.86
C PHE A 463 -5.94 -6.72 -4.33
N HIS A 464 -6.92 -7.17 -3.55
CA HIS A 464 -8.34 -7.16 -3.95
C HIS A 464 -9.06 -5.83 -3.64
N ARG A 465 -8.44 -4.98 -2.83
CA ARG A 465 -9.07 -3.82 -2.21
C ARG A 465 -9.73 -2.87 -3.21
N GLU A 466 -9.00 -2.44 -4.25
CA GLU A 466 -9.50 -1.42 -5.18
C GLU A 466 -10.69 -1.91 -5.99
N GLN A 467 -10.58 -3.09 -6.60
CA GLN A 467 -11.64 -3.60 -7.47
C GLN A 467 -12.88 -3.99 -6.67
N ILE A 468 -12.73 -4.53 -5.46
CA ILE A 468 -13.86 -4.78 -4.55
C ILE A 468 -14.54 -3.46 -4.16
N THR A 469 -13.76 -2.45 -3.77
CA THR A 469 -14.30 -1.13 -3.39
C THR A 469 -15.10 -0.52 -4.55
N ARG A 470 -14.53 -0.54 -5.76
CA ARG A 470 -15.18 -0.03 -6.98
C ARG A 470 -16.47 -0.81 -7.28
N ALA A 471 -16.41 -2.13 -7.34
CA ALA A 471 -17.55 -2.96 -7.71
C ALA A 471 -18.71 -2.85 -6.70
N LEU A 472 -18.42 -2.81 -5.40
CA LEU A 472 -19.45 -2.60 -4.37
C LEU A 472 -20.07 -1.21 -4.48
N SER A 473 -19.25 -0.18 -4.72
CA SER A 473 -19.75 1.20 -4.92
C SER A 473 -20.66 1.31 -6.15
N GLU A 474 -20.28 0.68 -7.27
CA GLU A 474 -21.10 0.61 -8.50
C GLU A 474 -22.43 -0.14 -8.27
N LYS A 475 -22.47 -1.10 -7.35
CA LYS A 475 -23.69 -1.79 -6.90
C LYS A 475 -24.47 -1.00 -5.84
N GLY A 476 -24.03 0.23 -5.56
CA GLY A 476 -24.72 1.19 -4.71
C GLY A 476 -24.52 0.99 -3.22
N PHE A 477 -23.54 0.19 -2.79
CA PHE A 477 -23.16 0.06 -1.38
C PHE A 477 -22.36 1.28 -0.94
N SER A 478 -22.53 1.69 0.33
CA SER A 478 -21.53 2.53 0.98
C SER A 478 -20.34 1.66 1.37
N VAL A 479 -19.11 2.06 1.03
CA VAL A 479 -17.89 1.31 1.37
C VAL A 479 -16.99 2.16 2.24
N ILE A 480 -16.60 1.63 3.40
CA ILE A 480 -15.64 2.26 4.31
C ILE A 480 -14.40 1.37 4.34
N VAL A 481 -13.29 1.84 3.78
CA VAL A 481 -12.02 1.09 3.74
C VAL A 481 -11.23 1.39 5.01
N LEU A 482 -10.92 0.33 5.76
CA LEU A 482 -10.25 0.37 7.05
C LEU A 482 -8.91 -0.37 6.96
N SER A 483 -7.82 0.34 7.17
CA SER A 483 -6.48 -0.21 7.21
C SER A 483 -6.00 -0.21 8.67
N PRO A 484 -5.86 -1.38 9.32
CA PRO A 484 -5.31 -1.46 10.67
C PRO A 484 -3.93 -0.79 10.72
N LYS A 485 -3.63 -0.03 11.78
CA LYS A 485 -2.30 0.59 11.91
C LYS A 485 -1.26 -0.46 12.32
N PHE A 486 -0.09 -0.52 11.69
CA PHE A 486 1.01 -1.37 12.17
C PHE A 486 2.38 -0.79 11.81
N GLU A 487 3.39 -1.16 12.60
CA GLU A 487 4.80 -0.92 12.27
C GLU A 487 5.34 -2.16 11.54
N VAL A 488 5.94 -1.96 10.37
CA VAL A 488 6.59 -3.05 9.63
C VAL A 488 7.93 -3.34 10.29
N LEU A 489 8.02 -4.43 11.05
CA LEU A 489 9.23 -4.82 11.79
C LEU A 489 10.20 -5.68 10.95
N ASP A 490 9.71 -6.62 10.13
CA ASP A 490 10.52 -7.44 9.21
C ASP A 490 9.66 -8.06 8.08
N SER A 491 9.61 -7.40 6.92
CA SER A 491 8.76 -7.78 5.78
C SER A 491 9.10 -9.15 5.18
N LYS A 492 10.36 -9.61 5.28
CA LYS A 492 10.79 -10.87 4.67
C LYS A 492 10.42 -12.07 5.55
N ALA A 493 10.71 -11.99 6.85
CA ALA A 493 10.34 -13.04 7.78
C ALA A 493 8.82 -13.27 7.81
N ASP A 494 8.04 -12.18 7.73
CA ASP A 494 6.58 -12.24 7.66
C ASP A 494 6.08 -12.87 6.35
N HIS A 495 6.71 -12.57 5.21
CA HIS A 495 6.38 -13.18 3.94
C HIS A 495 6.66 -14.70 3.94
N ASP A 496 7.84 -15.13 4.35
CA ASP A 496 8.19 -16.56 4.42
C ASP A 496 7.25 -17.33 5.34
N ARG A 497 6.89 -16.71 6.46
CA ARG A 497 5.93 -17.23 7.42
C ARG A 497 4.54 -17.35 6.79
N TYR A 498 4.09 -16.33 6.07
CA TYR A 498 2.81 -16.36 5.35
C TYR A 498 2.78 -17.52 4.36
N LEU A 499 3.81 -17.68 3.53
CA LEU A 499 3.90 -18.77 2.56
C LEU A 499 3.86 -20.14 3.22
N LYS A 500 4.54 -20.30 4.37
CA LYS A 500 4.51 -21.53 5.15
C LYS A 500 3.10 -21.87 5.63
N ILE A 501 2.38 -20.88 6.15
CA ILE A 501 0.99 -21.06 6.62
C ILE A 501 0.04 -21.34 5.46
N LEU A 502 0.19 -20.62 4.35
CA LEU A 502 -0.60 -20.81 3.14
C LEU A 502 -0.50 -22.25 2.60
N LYS A 503 0.71 -22.79 2.52
CA LYS A 503 0.94 -24.20 2.13
C LYS A 503 0.41 -25.20 3.16
N TYR A 504 0.58 -24.89 4.44
CA TYR A 504 0.06 -25.70 5.54
C TYR A 504 -1.47 -25.83 5.45
N LYS A 505 -2.19 -24.71 5.27
CA LYS A 505 -3.65 -24.71 5.07
C LYS A 505 -4.05 -25.43 3.78
N TRP A 506 -3.27 -25.29 2.71
CA TRP A 506 -3.53 -25.95 1.42
C TRP A 506 -3.45 -27.48 1.49
N ASN A 507 -2.52 -28.04 2.25
CA ASN A 507 -2.32 -29.50 2.38
C ASN A 507 -3.43 -30.21 3.19
N GLY A 508 -4.59 -29.56 3.40
CA GLY A 508 -5.77 -30.16 4.03
C GLY A 508 -5.89 -29.92 5.53
N GLU A 509 -5.05 -29.07 6.13
CA GLU A 509 -5.15 -28.65 7.53
C GLU A 509 -6.00 -27.36 7.68
N SER A 510 -7.08 -27.28 6.90
CA SER A 510 -7.89 -26.08 6.65
C SER A 510 -8.98 -25.77 7.70
N ALA A 511 -9.03 -26.53 8.80
CA ALA A 511 -9.85 -26.24 9.97
C ALA A 511 -8.95 -25.97 11.18
N ALA A 512 -9.51 -25.40 12.25
CA ALA A 512 -8.86 -25.36 13.57
C ALA A 512 -8.06 -26.66 13.79
N PRO A 513 -6.75 -26.59 14.10
CA PRO A 513 -5.87 -27.76 14.23
C PRO A 513 -6.58 -28.99 14.78
N ALA A 514 -6.35 -30.18 14.24
CA ALA A 514 -7.12 -31.38 14.61
C ALA A 514 -7.13 -31.69 16.14
N ASN A 515 -6.20 -31.11 16.90
CA ASN A 515 -6.07 -31.19 18.35
C ASN A 515 -6.50 -29.91 19.11
N PHE A 516 -7.19 -28.96 18.48
CA PHE A 516 -7.59 -27.69 19.09
C PHE A 516 -8.48 -27.92 20.31
N GLN A 517 -9.49 -28.76 20.16
CA GLN A 517 -10.44 -29.07 21.23
C GLN A 517 -9.74 -29.71 22.42
N SER A 518 -8.87 -30.71 22.19
CA SER A 518 -8.14 -31.38 23.27
C SER A 518 -7.21 -30.43 24.02
N GLN A 519 -6.59 -29.47 23.32
CA GLN A 519 -5.73 -28.45 23.94
C GLN A 519 -6.47 -27.36 24.70
N ILE A 520 -7.72 -27.04 24.33
CA ILE A 520 -8.59 -26.15 25.13
C ILE A 520 -9.06 -26.88 26.40
N THR A 521 -9.27 -28.19 26.31
CA THR A 521 -9.85 -29.00 27.39
C THR A 521 -8.82 -29.40 28.44
N SER A 522 -7.54 -29.51 28.05
CA SER A 522 -6.37 -29.75 28.91
C SER A 522 -5.87 -28.48 29.60
#